data_AF-A0A182MYF4-F1
#
_entry.id   AF-A0A182MYF4-F1
#
_cell.length_a   1.000
_cell.length_b   1.000
_cell.length_c   1.000
_cell.angle_alpha   90.00
_cell.angle_beta   90.00
_cell.angle_gamma   90.00
#
_symmetry.space_group_name_H-M   'P 1'
#
loop_
_entity.id
_entity.type
_entity.pdbx_description
1 polymer ?
#
loop_
_entity_poly.entity_id
_entity_poly.type
_entity_poly.pdbx_seq_one_letter_code
_entity_poly.pdbx_strand_id
1 'polypeptide(L)'
;MSIIFISAAMKAIYLLSVCLIYLGPTVLSLEEPNTTLAPVENYKTNPYCFRFTWMGPKYNKDTPYKNLSCDNILKKAKGIPCFHPLVITNNTNVPDTNYMWEEYKDKPSQIACRLVRGEVCARYSYRYNGAIENITYMCAKLNVDNESSTATSCFKEDRLGREIEVCVCESAAGRTPCNRAVVLMADGSPAIPMMLAMAVIQLLLIKCLQLR
;
A
#
# COMPACT_ATOMS: atom_id res chain seq x y z
N MET A 1 -59.70 -46.42 8.82
CA MET A 1 -60.46 -46.38 7.56
C MET A 1 -61.22 -45.06 7.54
N SER A 2 -60.68 -44.07 6.84
CA SER A 2 -61.32 -42.76 6.65
C SER A 2 -61.08 -42.35 5.20
N ILE A 3 -62.15 -42.34 4.42
CA ILE A 3 -62.18 -41.94 3.01
C ILE A 3 -62.46 -40.45 2.97
N ILE A 4 -61.53 -39.66 2.43
CA ILE A 4 -61.72 -38.23 2.17
C ILE A 4 -62.04 -38.07 0.69
N PHE A 5 -63.28 -37.69 0.39
CA PHE A 5 -63.73 -37.25 -0.92
C PHE A 5 -63.21 -35.83 -1.17
N ILE A 6 -62.34 -35.66 -2.16
CA ILE A 6 -61.90 -34.34 -2.60
C ILE A 6 -62.71 -33.91 -3.83
N SER A 7 -63.39 -32.78 -3.64
CA SER A 7 -64.30 -32.07 -4.55
C SER A 7 -63.67 -31.69 -5.89
N ALA A 8 -64.52 -31.62 -6.93
CA ALA A 8 -64.22 -31.44 -8.34
C ALA A 8 -63.58 -30.08 -8.74
N ALA A 9 -63.24 -29.21 -7.79
CA ALA A 9 -62.60 -27.91 -8.06
C ALA A 9 -61.09 -28.00 -8.39
N MET A 10 -60.47 -29.17 -8.20
CA MET A 10 -59.01 -29.32 -8.27
C MET A 10 -58.48 -29.87 -9.61
N LYS A 11 -59.35 -30.07 -10.62
CA LYS A 11 -58.96 -30.50 -11.97
C LYS A 11 -58.74 -29.35 -12.96
N ALA A 12 -59.19 -28.13 -12.65
CA ALA A 12 -59.07 -26.98 -13.54
C ALA A 12 -57.70 -26.26 -13.46
N ILE A 13 -56.93 -26.47 -12.39
CA ILE A 13 -55.64 -25.79 -12.21
C ILE A 13 -54.50 -26.55 -12.93
N TYR A 14 -54.64 -27.86 -13.15
CA TYR A 14 -53.62 -28.69 -13.81
C TYR A 14 -53.60 -28.55 -15.34
N LEU A 15 -54.59 -27.90 -15.95
CA LEU A 15 -54.65 -27.67 -17.40
C LEU A 15 -54.13 -26.28 -17.82
N LEU A 16 -53.88 -25.38 -16.88
CA LEU A 16 -53.16 -24.13 -17.15
C LEU A 16 -51.63 -24.30 -17.17
N SER A 17 -51.11 -25.44 -16.72
CA SER A 17 -49.66 -25.72 -16.71
C SER A 17 -49.12 -26.34 -18.02
N VAL A 18 -49.96 -26.53 -19.05
CA VAL A 18 -49.54 -27.19 -20.31
C VAL A 18 -49.68 -26.29 -21.55
N CYS A 19 -50.36 -25.14 -21.46
CA CYS A 19 -50.51 -24.20 -22.58
C CYS A 19 -49.42 -23.11 -22.69
N LEU A 20 -48.44 -23.07 -21.80
CA LEU A 20 -47.32 -22.10 -21.85
C LEU A 20 -46.08 -22.63 -22.60
N ILE A 21 -46.17 -23.82 -23.22
CA ILE A 21 -45.05 -24.44 -23.96
C ILE A 21 -45.00 -24.00 -25.44
N TYR A 22 -45.97 -23.22 -25.95
CA TYR A 22 -46.08 -22.96 -27.41
C TYR A 22 -46.17 -21.50 -27.87
N LEU A 23 -45.73 -20.53 -27.06
CA LEU A 23 -45.53 -19.16 -27.54
C LEU A 23 -44.24 -18.61 -26.95
N GLY A 24 -43.14 -18.74 -27.70
CA GLY A 24 -41.94 -17.98 -27.40
C GLY A 24 -42.17 -16.50 -27.68
N PRO A 25 -41.79 -15.60 -26.77
CA PRO A 25 -41.25 -14.32 -27.14
C PRO A 25 -39.72 -14.40 -27.11
N THR A 26 -39.13 -13.98 -28.22
CA THR A 26 -37.83 -13.28 -28.31
C THR A 26 -36.97 -13.34 -27.05
N VAL A 27 -35.81 -14.00 -27.16
CA VAL A 27 -34.69 -13.83 -26.24
C VAL A 27 -34.30 -12.34 -26.27
N LEU A 28 -34.90 -11.55 -25.38
CA LEU A 28 -34.28 -10.34 -24.90
C LEU A 28 -33.09 -10.86 -24.12
N SER A 29 -31.93 -10.87 -24.78
CA SER A 29 -30.66 -10.88 -24.08
C SER A 29 -30.71 -9.67 -23.15
N LEU A 30 -31.05 -9.89 -21.89
CA LEU A 30 -30.54 -9.04 -20.82
C LEU A 30 -29.03 -9.19 -20.98
N GLU A 31 -28.45 -8.23 -21.70
CA GLU A 31 -27.03 -7.95 -21.65
C GLU A 31 -26.73 -7.85 -20.15
N GLU A 32 -26.10 -8.90 -19.60
CA GLU A 32 -25.41 -8.78 -18.33
C GLU A 32 -24.55 -7.52 -18.51
N PRO A 33 -24.75 -6.46 -17.70
CA PRO A 33 -23.90 -5.30 -17.83
C PRO A 33 -22.50 -5.83 -17.56
N ASN A 34 -21.69 -5.89 -18.62
CA ASN A 34 -20.28 -6.25 -18.61
C ASN A 34 -19.57 -5.20 -17.76
N THR A 35 -19.74 -5.35 -16.46
CA THR A 35 -19.19 -4.50 -15.44
C THR A 35 -17.88 -5.16 -15.05
N THR A 36 -16.94 -5.09 -15.98
CA THR A 36 -15.56 -4.77 -15.62
C THR A 36 -15.52 -3.34 -15.06
N LEU A 37 -16.31 -3.07 -14.00
CA LEU A 37 -16.21 -1.83 -13.25
C LEU A 37 -14.92 -1.97 -12.46
N ALA A 38 -13.84 -1.42 -13.01
CA ALA A 38 -12.76 -0.95 -12.17
C ALA A 38 -13.42 -0.20 -10.99
N PRO A 39 -13.13 -0.57 -9.73
CA PRO A 39 -13.75 0.10 -8.59
C PRO A 39 -13.59 1.60 -8.76
N VAL A 40 -14.69 2.36 -8.70
CA VAL A 40 -14.66 3.82 -8.84
C VAL A 40 -13.58 4.34 -7.89
N GLU A 41 -12.51 4.86 -8.49
CA GLU A 41 -11.37 5.33 -7.73
C GLU A 41 -11.79 6.58 -6.96
N ASN A 42 -11.91 6.42 -5.65
CA ASN A 42 -12.31 7.50 -4.75
C ASN A 42 -11.45 7.45 -3.51
N TYR A 43 -10.42 8.30 -3.50
CA TYR A 43 -9.49 8.40 -2.37
C TYR A 43 -10.17 8.92 -1.10
N LYS A 44 -11.31 9.62 -1.19
CA LYS A 44 -12.01 10.16 -0.01
C LYS A 44 -12.67 9.07 0.81
N THR A 45 -13.11 7.99 0.18
CA THR A 45 -13.83 6.88 0.83
C THR A 45 -13.01 5.60 0.94
N ASN A 46 -11.87 5.51 0.26
CA ASN A 46 -10.99 4.35 0.30
C ASN A 46 -9.58 4.72 0.72
N PRO A 47 -8.92 3.93 1.60
CA PRO A 47 -7.52 4.11 1.93
C PRO A 47 -6.61 3.53 0.84
N TYR A 48 -5.45 4.16 0.64
CA TYR A 48 -4.46 3.79 -0.38
C TYR A 48 -3.04 3.73 0.17
N CYS A 49 -2.19 2.92 -0.47
CA CYS A 49 -0.74 2.92 -0.28
C CYS A 49 -0.07 3.34 -1.57
N PHE A 50 1.05 4.08 -1.50
CA PHE A 50 1.90 4.22 -2.68
C PHE A 50 2.32 2.84 -3.17
N ARG A 51 2.32 2.67 -4.50
CA ARG A 51 2.72 1.45 -5.19
C ARG A 51 3.55 1.80 -6.42
N PHE A 52 4.86 1.82 -6.24
CA PHE A 52 5.84 2.08 -7.28
C PHE A 52 7.24 1.71 -6.78
N THR A 53 8.22 1.63 -7.68
CA THR A 53 9.64 1.44 -7.32
C THR A 53 10.45 2.67 -7.72
N TRP A 54 11.11 3.28 -6.74
CA TRP A 54 12.08 4.35 -6.96
C TRP A 54 13.47 3.79 -7.21
N MET A 55 14.09 4.24 -8.29
CA MET A 55 15.37 3.75 -8.79
C MET A 55 16.57 4.64 -8.45
N GLY A 56 16.35 5.72 -7.68
CA GLY A 56 17.41 6.70 -7.41
C GLY A 56 17.67 7.66 -8.57
N PRO A 57 18.80 8.39 -8.52
CA PRO A 57 19.28 9.27 -9.59
C PRO A 57 19.84 8.54 -10.81
N LYS A 58 19.48 7.26 -11.03
CA LYS A 58 19.99 6.41 -12.12
C LYS A 58 19.49 6.85 -13.50
N TYR A 59 19.41 8.15 -13.79
CA TYR A 59 19.21 8.69 -15.13
C TYR A 59 20.44 8.38 -15.97
N ASN A 60 20.38 7.31 -16.76
CA ASN A 60 21.31 7.12 -17.87
C ASN A 60 20.56 7.41 -19.16
N LYS A 61 21.05 8.39 -19.95
CA LYS A 61 20.48 8.74 -21.25
C LYS A 61 20.44 7.53 -22.21
N ASP A 62 21.32 6.57 -21.97
CA ASP A 62 21.52 5.38 -22.79
C ASP A 62 20.57 4.22 -22.43
N THR A 63 19.71 4.36 -21.41
CA THR A 63 18.78 3.30 -21.01
C THR A 63 17.41 3.88 -20.64
N PRO A 64 16.40 3.83 -21.54
CA PRO A 64 15.08 4.34 -21.22
C PRO A 64 14.37 3.43 -20.21
N TYR A 65 14.42 3.80 -18.93
CA TYR A 65 13.76 3.10 -17.82
C TYR A 65 12.23 3.00 -17.98
N LYS A 66 11.62 3.84 -18.81
CA LYS A 66 10.19 3.73 -19.17
C LYS A 66 9.81 2.35 -19.72
N ASN A 67 10.76 1.64 -20.35
CA ASN A 67 10.52 0.33 -20.97
C ASN A 67 11.18 -0.82 -20.20
N LEU A 68 11.78 -0.57 -19.04
CA LEU A 68 12.39 -1.63 -18.25
C LEU A 68 11.33 -2.38 -17.43
N SER A 69 11.40 -3.70 -17.49
CA SER A 69 10.67 -4.57 -16.57
C SER A 69 11.38 -4.64 -15.22
N CYS A 70 10.63 -5.04 -14.19
CA CYS A 70 11.20 -5.35 -12.88
C CYS A 70 12.28 -6.44 -12.97
N ASP A 71 12.11 -7.43 -13.85
CA ASP A 71 13.09 -8.51 -14.03
C ASP A 71 14.45 -8.00 -14.54
N ASN A 72 14.42 -7.04 -15.46
CA ASN A 72 15.64 -6.42 -16.01
C ASN A 72 16.38 -5.64 -14.93
N ILE A 73 15.65 -4.94 -14.06
CA ILE A 73 16.21 -4.09 -13.01
C ILE A 73 16.80 -4.90 -11.87
N LEU A 74 16.06 -5.92 -11.42
CA LEU A 74 16.48 -6.73 -10.28
C LEU A 74 17.61 -7.70 -10.65
N LYS A 75 17.98 -7.83 -11.94
CA LYS A 75 19.02 -8.77 -12.42
C LYS A 75 18.82 -10.20 -11.86
N LYS A 76 17.56 -10.65 -11.80
CA LYS A 76 17.14 -11.94 -11.21
C LYS A 76 17.40 -12.08 -9.69
N ALA A 77 17.65 -10.99 -8.97
CA ALA A 77 17.68 -11.01 -7.52
C ALA A 77 16.31 -11.44 -6.99
N LYS A 78 16.29 -12.57 -6.26
CA LYS A 78 15.07 -13.10 -5.66
C LYS A 78 14.78 -12.37 -4.35
N GLY A 79 13.49 -12.17 -4.06
CA GLY A 79 13.02 -11.62 -2.78
C GLY A 79 13.08 -10.10 -2.65
N ILE A 80 13.42 -9.36 -3.73
CA ILE A 80 13.34 -7.90 -3.75
C ILE A 80 12.04 -7.50 -4.48
N PRO A 81 11.09 -6.80 -3.82
CA PRO A 81 9.85 -6.39 -4.46
C PRO A 81 10.10 -5.29 -5.49
N CYS A 82 9.34 -5.30 -6.58
CA CYS A 82 9.34 -4.27 -7.60
C CYS A 82 7.95 -4.08 -8.21
N PHE A 83 7.54 -2.82 -8.38
CA PHE A 83 6.25 -2.44 -8.96
C PHE A 83 6.42 -1.29 -9.95
N HIS A 84 5.63 -1.33 -11.02
CA HIS A 84 5.45 -0.18 -11.89
C HIS A 84 4.48 0.86 -11.28
N PRO A 85 4.66 2.16 -11.57
CA PRO A 85 5.70 2.73 -12.43
C PRO A 85 7.09 2.73 -11.77
N LEU A 86 8.13 2.79 -12.61
CA LEU A 86 9.50 3.02 -12.14
C LEU A 86 9.71 4.53 -12.03
N VAL A 87 9.97 5.01 -10.82
CA VAL A 87 10.13 6.43 -10.51
C VAL A 87 11.62 6.75 -10.44
N ILE A 88 12.02 7.84 -11.09
CA ILE A 88 13.41 8.30 -11.13
C ILE A 88 13.42 9.76 -10.68
N THR A 89 14.38 10.09 -9.83
CA THR A 89 14.70 11.47 -9.48
C THR A 89 15.96 11.89 -10.22
N ASN A 90 16.18 13.19 -10.38
CA ASN A 90 17.42 13.72 -10.97
C ASN A 90 18.51 13.99 -9.92
N ASN A 91 18.22 13.69 -8.66
CA ASN A 91 19.07 13.96 -7.50
C ASN A 91 19.07 12.73 -6.56
N THR A 92 19.90 12.78 -5.52
CA THR A 92 19.99 11.70 -4.52
C THR A 92 18.78 11.63 -3.60
N ASN A 93 17.84 12.58 -3.70
CA ASN A 93 16.65 12.60 -2.85
C ASN A 93 15.62 11.60 -3.35
N VAL A 94 14.95 10.99 -2.38
CA VAL A 94 13.71 10.23 -2.57
C VAL A 94 12.64 11.10 -3.25
N PRO A 95 11.70 10.51 -4.01
CA PRO A 95 10.67 11.28 -4.70
C PRO A 95 9.76 12.01 -3.71
N ASP A 96 9.32 13.21 -4.09
CA ASP A 96 8.35 13.98 -3.30
C ASP A 96 6.97 13.32 -3.39
N THR A 97 6.69 12.46 -2.41
CA THR A 97 5.43 11.74 -2.32
C THR A 97 4.24 12.64 -2.05
N ASN A 98 4.43 13.84 -1.48
CA ASN A 98 3.32 14.78 -1.29
C ASN A 98 2.91 15.36 -2.64
N TYR A 99 3.87 15.84 -3.42
CA TYR A 99 3.63 16.30 -4.79
C TYR A 99 2.99 15.21 -5.66
N MET A 100 3.54 13.99 -5.62
CA MET A 100 2.97 12.85 -6.35
C MET A 100 1.53 12.55 -5.92
N TRP A 101 1.20 12.63 -4.64
CA TRP A 101 -0.17 12.41 -4.21
C TRP A 101 -1.11 13.49 -4.71
N GLU A 102 -0.74 14.77 -4.60
CA GLU A 102 -1.58 15.87 -5.07
C GLU A 102 -1.89 15.79 -6.56
N GLU A 103 -0.94 15.33 -7.38
CA GLU A 103 -1.10 15.15 -8.84
C GLU A 103 -1.98 13.95 -9.22
N TYR A 104 -1.94 12.86 -8.44
CA TYR A 104 -2.57 11.58 -8.81
C TYR A 104 -3.71 11.13 -7.89
N LYS A 105 -4.08 11.90 -6.85
CA LYS A 105 -5.13 11.52 -5.88
C LYS A 105 -6.51 11.26 -6.49
N ASP A 106 -6.83 11.86 -7.65
CA ASP A 106 -8.09 11.64 -8.37
C ASP A 106 -8.03 10.44 -9.33
N LYS A 107 -6.83 9.86 -9.51
CA LYS A 107 -6.54 8.66 -10.32
C LYS A 107 -5.46 7.80 -9.64
N PRO A 108 -5.67 7.41 -8.36
CA PRO A 108 -4.65 6.83 -7.51
C PRO A 108 -4.05 5.55 -8.07
N SER A 109 -4.74 4.78 -8.92
CA SER A 109 -4.19 3.55 -9.51
C SER A 109 -2.90 3.72 -10.31
N GLN A 110 -2.58 4.95 -10.74
CA GLN A 110 -1.35 5.25 -11.49
C GLN A 110 -0.09 5.16 -10.62
N ILE A 111 -0.19 5.40 -9.31
CA ILE A 111 0.95 5.46 -8.39
C ILE A 111 0.68 4.82 -7.02
N ALA A 112 -0.51 4.27 -6.81
CA ALA A 112 -0.99 3.71 -5.56
C ALA A 112 -1.86 2.47 -5.79
N CYS A 113 -2.04 1.68 -4.74
CA CYS A 113 -3.01 0.60 -4.66
C CYS A 113 -4.03 0.88 -3.56
N ARG A 114 -5.28 0.53 -3.81
CA ARG A 114 -6.34 0.57 -2.81
C ARG A 114 -6.07 -0.54 -1.79
N LEU A 115 -6.12 -0.20 -0.51
CA LEU A 115 -6.02 -1.20 0.56
C LEU A 115 -7.29 -2.07 0.60
N VAL A 116 -7.10 -3.38 0.65
CA VAL A 116 -8.16 -4.33 0.99
C VAL A 116 -7.97 -4.94 2.38
N ARG A 117 -8.96 -5.71 2.85
CA ARG A 117 -8.94 -6.28 4.20
C ARG A 117 -7.66 -7.08 4.47
N GLY A 118 -6.96 -6.70 5.55
CA GLY A 118 -5.72 -7.34 6.00
C GLY A 118 -4.46 -6.87 5.29
N GLU A 119 -4.55 -5.90 4.38
CA GLU A 119 -3.39 -5.23 3.81
C GLU A 119 -3.01 -3.99 4.61
N VAL A 120 -1.72 -3.68 4.59
CA VAL A 120 -1.13 -2.45 5.12
C VAL A 120 -0.15 -1.86 4.12
N CYS A 121 0.25 -0.61 4.32
CA CYS A 121 1.22 0.02 3.47
C CYS A 121 2.62 -0.36 3.91
N ALA A 122 3.47 -0.72 2.96
CA ALA A 122 4.87 -1.04 3.18
C ALA A 122 5.78 -0.14 2.34
N ARG A 123 6.94 0.17 2.91
CA ARG A 123 8.09 0.78 2.25
C ARG A 123 9.29 -0.15 2.45
N TYR A 124 9.72 -0.77 1.36
CA TYR A 124 10.88 -1.66 1.31
C TYR A 124 12.08 -0.87 0.78
N SER A 125 13.11 -0.70 1.59
CA SER A 125 14.38 -0.05 1.21
C SER A 125 15.48 -1.08 1.12
N TYR A 126 16.11 -1.15 -0.06
CA TYR A 126 17.23 -2.03 -0.33
C TYR A 126 18.52 -1.22 -0.38
N ARG A 127 19.46 -1.55 0.50
CA ARG A 127 20.78 -0.91 0.56
C ARG A 127 21.89 -1.91 0.34
N TYR A 128 22.95 -1.45 -0.30
CA TYR A 128 24.17 -2.21 -0.49
C TYR A 128 25.36 -1.30 -0.20
N ASN A 129 26.28 -1.74 0.68
CA ASN A 129 27.42 -0.95 1.13
C ASN A 129 27.04 0.48 1.60
N GLY A 130 25.97 0.61 2.37
CA GLY A 130 25.49 1.89 2.91
C GLY A 130 24.75 2.80 1.92
N ALA A 131 24.69 2.44 0.62
CA ALA A 131 23.97 3.21 -0.40
C ALA A 131 22.59 2.61 -0.71
N ILE A 132 21.57 3.45 -0.90
CA ILE A 132 20.25 3.01 -1.34
C ILE A 132 20.30 2.63 -2.81
N GLU A 133 19.97 1.37 -3.11
CA GLU A 133 19.91 0.85 -4.47
C GLU A 133 18.55 1.06 -5.12
N ASN A 134 17.47 0.80 -4.37
CA ASN A 134 16.09 1.11 -4.73
C ASN A 134 15.19 1.18 -3.47
N ILE A 135 14.01 1.79 -3.64
CA ILE A 135 12.94 1.74 -2.65
C ILE A 135 11.65 1.34 -3.35
N THR A 136 10.97 0.32 -2.83
CA THR A 136 9.69 -0.13 -3.33
C THR A 136 8.59 0.18 -2.33
N TYR A 137 7.57 0.87 -2.80
CA TYR A 137 6.34 1.18 -2.09
C TYR A 137 5.27 0.18 -2.52
N MET A 138 4.49 -0.35 -1.58
CA MET A 138 3.48 -1.37 -1.90
C MET A 138 2.38 -1.50 -0.86
N CYS A 139 1.23 -2.06 -1.29
CA CYS A 139 0.29 -2.73 -0.40
C CYS A 139 0.84 -4.13 -0.10
N ALA A 140 0.83 -4.53 1.17
CA ALA A 140 1.35 -5.82 1.59
C ALA A 140 0.47 -6.43 2.68
N LYS A 141 0.41 -7.76 2.72
CA LYS A 141 -0.04 -8.50 3.89
C LYS A 141 1.21 -8.92 4.65
N LEU A 142 1.31 -8.53 5.91
CA LEU A 142 2.41 -8.94 6.76
C LEU A 142 1.93 -9.92 7.80
N ASN A 143 2.73 -10.96 8.00
CA ASN A 143 2.67 -11.81 9.16
C ASN A 143 3.91 -11.50 9.99
N VAL A 144 3.72 -10.83 11.13
CA VAL A 144 4.78 -10.58 12.10
C VAL A 144 4.48 -11.48 13.29
N ASP A 145 5.42 -12.35 13.67
CA ASP A 145 5.23 -13.24 14.80
C ASP A 145 4.98 -12.42 16.07
N ASN A 146 3.87 -12.70 16.75
CA ASN A 146 3.43 -12.05 18.00
C ASN A 146 3.08 -10.54 17.94
N GLU A 147 2.95 -9.93 16.76
CA GLU A 147 2.51 -8.53 16.62
C GLU A 147 1.35 -8.37 15.64
N SER A 148 0.42 -7.46 15.95
CA SER A 148 -0.65 -7.10 15.00
C SER A 148 -0.04 -6.37 13.81
N SER A 149 -0.40 -6.77 12.60
CA SER A 149 0.03 -6.17 11.33
C SER A 149 -0.33 -4.68 11.18
N THR A 150 -1.05 -4.11 12.15
CA THR A 150 -1.60 -2.75 12.20
C THR A 150 -0.66 -1.71 12.84
N ALA A 151 0.33 -2.13 13.62
CA ALA A 151 1.25 -1.21 14.28
C ALA A 151 2.22 -0.59 13.25
N THR A 152 2.49 0.72 13.38
CA THR A 152 3.53 1.35 12.58
C THR A 152 4.89 0.94 13.12
N SER A 153 5.64 0.16 12.35
CA SER A 153 6.94 -0.39 12.76
C SER A 153 7.88 -0.51 11.57
N CYS A 154 9.18 -0.60 11.84
CA CYS A 154 10.22 -0.81 10.82
C CYS A 154 11.09 -1.99 11.24
N PHE A 155 11.25 -2.94 10.33
CA PHE A 155 12.07 -4.13 10.51
C PHE A 155 13.33 -4.01 9.68
N LYS A 156 14.48 -4.32 10.26
CA LYS A 156 15.77 -4.30 9.57
C LYS A 156 16.38 -5.68 9.58
N GLU A 157 16.91 -6.08 8.44
CA GLU A 157 17.63 -7.33 8.26
C GLU A 157 18.89 -7.08 7.43
N ASP A 158 20.02 -7.65 7.85
CA ASP A 158 21.21 -7.74 7.00
C ASP A 158 21.28 -9.14 6.39
N ARG A 159 21.40 -9.20 5.07
CA ARG A 159 21.66 -10.43 4.32
C ARG A 159 22.87 -10.28 3.44
N LEU A 160 23.99 -10.86 3.85
CA LEU A 160 25.22 -10.92 3.04
C LEU A 160 25.72 -9.52 2.64
N GLY A 161 25.70 -8.56 3.57
CA GLY A 161 26.13 -7.17 3.32
C GLY A 161 25.10 -6.32 2.57
N ARG A 162 23.85 -6.79 2.52
CA ARG A 162 22.70 -6.05 1.98
C ARG A 162 21.78 -5.75 3.13
N GLU A 163 21.56 -4.47 3.38
CA GLU A 163 20.64 -4.03 4.43
C GLU A 163 19.25 -3.86 3.81
N ILE A 164 18.27 -4.53 4.40
CA ILE A 164 16.87 -4.44 4.04
C ILE A 164 16.15 -3.76 5.19
N GLU A 165 15.43 -2.67 4.90
CA GLU A 165 14.51 -2.03 5.85
C GLU A 165 13.09 -2.12 5.29
N VAL A 166 12.15 -2.65 6.08
CA VAL A 166 10.73 -2.69 5.74
C VAL A 166 9.96 -1.93 6.81
N CYS A 167 9.43 -0.76 6.44
CA CYS A 167 8.54 0.01 7.31
C CYS A 167 7.09 -0.20 6.90
N VAL A 168 6.23 -0.41 7.89
CA VAL A 168 4.80 -0.64 7.70
C VAL A 168 3.97 0.41 8.42
N CYS A 169 2.78 0.71 7.88
CA CYS A 169 1.83 1.63 8.48
C CYS A 169 0.42 1.42 7.90
N GLU A 170 -0.58 1.91 8.62
CA GLU A 170 -1.97 1.88 8.17
C GLU A 170 -2.38 3.25 7.59
N SER A 171 -2.82 3.26 6.33
CA SER A 171 -3.34 4.48 5.68
C SER A 171 -4.83 4.66 5.98
N ALA A 172 -5.26 5.92 6.10
CA ALA A 172 -6.67 6.28 6.23
C ALA A 172 -7.26 6.83 4.92
N ALA A 173 -8.57 6.66 4.73
CA ALA A 173 -9.28 7.27 3.62
C ALA A 173 -9.24 8.81 3.70
N GLY A 174 -9.18 9.46 2.54
CA GLY A 174 -9.09 10.92 2.40
C GLY A 174 -7.74 11.52 2.77
N ARG A 175 -6.74 10.69 3.11
CA ARG A 175 -5.39 11.12 3.49
C ARG A 175 -4.36 10.67 2.46
N THR A 176 -3.23 11.37 2.43
CA THR A 176 -2.03 10.91 1.72
C THR A 176 -1.58 9.56 2.27
N PRO A 177 -1.17 8.61 1.43
CA PRO A 177 -0.65 7.32 1.88
C PRO A 177 0.46 7.44 2.94
N CYS A 178 0.38 6.62 3.98
CA CYS A 178 1.28 6.69 5.13
C CYS A 178 2.70 6.18 4.81
N ASN A 179 2.86 5.30 3.81
CA ASN A 179 4.16 4.81 3.36
C ASN A 179 4.90 5.85 2.51
N ARG A 180 4.82 7.12 2.90
CA ARG A 180 5.50 8.23 2.24
C ARG A 180 7.02 8.12 2.39
N ALA A 181 7.73 8.84 1.53
CA ALA A 181 9.16 9.00 1.66
C ALA A 181 9.44 9.84 2.91
N VAL A 182 9.87 9.20 4.01
CA VAL A 182 10.39 9.94 5.15
C VAL A 182 11.76 10.44 4.73
N VAL A 183 11.98 11.76 4.81
CA VAL A 183 13.33 12.31 4.81
C VAL A 183 14.00 11.67 6.03
N LEU A 184 14.79 10.62 5.80
CA LEU A 184 15.66 10.04 6.81
C LEU A 184 16.72 11.08 7.13
N MET A 185 16.37 12.06 7.95
CA MET A 185 17.33 12.64 8.88
C MET A 185 17.48 11.60 9.98
N ALA A 186 18.17 10.51 9.65
CA ALA A 186 18.84 9.73 10.67
C ALA A 186 20.00 10.59 11.14
N ASP A 187 19.81 11.26 12.26
CA ASP A 187 20.73 11.16 13.39
C ASP A 187 20.01 11.65 14.63
N GLY A 188 20.14 10.87 15.70
CA GLY A 188 19.44 11.11 16.95
C GLY A 188 19.59 12.55 17.40
N SER A 189 18.47 13.21 17.70
CA SER A 189 18.49 14.51 18.35
C SER A 189 19.33 14.38 19.63
N PRO A 190 20.44 15.15 19.80
CA PRO A 190 21.26 15.12 21.00
C PRO A 190 20.57 15.84 22.18
N ALA A 191 19.24 15.85 22.23
CA ALA A 191 18.48 16.51 23.28
C ALA A 191 18.84 15.96 24.67
N ILE A 192 19.08 14.65 24.79
CA ILE A 192 19.40 14.01 26.07
C ILE A 192 20.79 14.41 26.62
N PRO A 193 21.90 14.28 25.86
CA PRO A 193 23.21 14.70 26.38
C PRO A 193 23.31 16.22 26.60
N MET A 194 22.60 17.04 25.81
CA MET A 194 22.59 18.49 25.98
C MET A 194 21.85 18.93 27.26
N MET A 195 20.75 18.28 27.61
CA MET A 195 20.01 18.53 28.86
C MET A 195 20.83 18.15 30.10
N LEU A 196 21.56 17.03 30.05
CA LEU A 196 22.47 16.62 31.12
C LEU A 196 23.63 17.60 31.30
N ALA A 197 24.25 18.06 30.22
CA ALA A 197 25.32 19.05 30.28
C ALA A 197 24.85 20.38 30.92
N MET A 198 23.66 20.86 30.56
CA MET A 198 23.09 22.08 31.14
C MET A 198 22.76 21.92 32.63
N ALA A 199 22.23 20.77 33.04
CA ALA A 199 21.96 20.49 34.45
C ALA A 199 23.25 20.47 35.29
N VAL A 200 24.33 19.87 34.77
CA VAL A 200 25.64 19.85 35.44
C VAL A 200 26.21 21.26 35.58
N ILE A 201 26.12 22.10 34.53
CA ILE A 201 26.57 23.50 34.58
C ILE A 201 25.79 24.30 35.62
N GLN A 202 24.46 24.14 35.68
CA GLN A 202 23.64 24.82 36.69
C GLN A 202 24.00 24.39 38.12
N LEU A 203 24.23 23.10 38.35
CA LEU A 203 24.66 22.56 39.65
C LEU A 203 26.03 23.11 40.08
N LEU A 204 26.97 23.25 39.14
CA LEU A 204 28.29 23.83 39.40
C LEU A 204 28.19 25.33 39.73
N LEU A 205 27.37 26.08 39.00
CA LEU A 205 27.15 27.51 39.27
C LEU A 205 26.51 27.73 40.65
N ILE A 206 25.52 26.91 41.02
CA ILE A 206 24.90 26.97 42.35
C ILE A 206 25.93 26.66 43.44
N LYS A 207 26.75 25.62 43.28
CA LYS A 207 27.82 25.31 44.25
C LYS A 207 28.84 26.45 44.37
N CYS A 208 29.25 27.08 43.27
CA CYS A 208 30.16 28.23 43.30
C CYS A 208 29.56 29.44 44.03
N LEU A 209 28.24 29.67 43.89
CA LEU A 209 27.53 30.73 44.61
C LEU A 209 27.39 30.46 46.12
N GLN A 210 27.31 29.20 46.54
CA GLN A 210 27.21 28.80 47.95
C GLN A 210 28.57 28.72 48.66
N LEU A 211 29.69 28.73 47.92
CA LEU A 211 31.05 28.72 48.47
C LEU A 211 31.68 30.12 48.63
N ARG A 212 30.92 31.18 48.35
CA ARG A 212 31.33 32.58 48.51
C ARG A 212 30.58 33.21 49.67
#